data_AF-A0A8J6I322-F1
#
_entry.id   AF-A0A8J6I322-F1
#
_cell.length_a   1.000
_cell.length_b   1.000
_cell.length_c   1.000
_cell.angle_alpha   90.00
_cell.angle_beta   90.00
_cell.angle_gamma   90.00
#
_symmetry.space_group_name_H-M   'P 1'
#
loop_
_entity.id
_entity.type
_entity.pdbx_description
1 polymer ?
#
loop_
_entity_poly.entity_id
_entity_poly.type
_entity_poly.pdbx_seq_one_letter_code
_entity_poly.pdbx_strand_id
1 'polypeptide(L)' 'MERMVNVYIMELRRLINEKKQELYRFYREQGISSKVLKLSTDLDKLIYEYQMLSAPLCFKKNSVQN' A
#
# COMPACT_ATOMS: atom_id res chain seq x y z
N MET A 1 -15.07 -12.03 -11.13
CA MET A 1 -13.72 -11.44 -11.10
C MET A 1 -13.69 -10.17 -10.23
N GLU A 2 -14.58 -9.21 -10.46
CA GLU A 2 -14.67 -7.96 -9.68
C GLU A 2 -14.88 -8.15 -8.16
N ARG A 3 -15.75 -9.07 -7.73
CA ARG A 3 -15.93 -9.37 -6.29
C ARG A 3 -14.65 -9.86 -5.60
N MET A 4 -13.84 -10.65 -6.31
CA MET A 4 -12.59 -11.21 -5.75
C MET A 4 -11.52 -10.13 -5.62
N VAL A 5 -11.44 -9.22 -6.60
CA VAL A 5 -10.58 -8.04 -6.54
C VAL A 5 -10.98 -7.11 -5.39
N ASN A 6 -12.29 -6.89 -5.18
CA ASN A 6 -12.77 -6.08 -4.06
C ASN A 6 -12.42 -6.67 -2.68
N VAL A 7 -12.58 -8.00 -2.51
CA VAL A 7 -12.17 -8.69 -1.27
C VAL A 7 -10.66 -8.52 -1.04
N TYR A 8 -9.85 -8.64 -2.08
CA TYR A 8 -8.41 -8.47 -1.99
C TYR A 8 -7.99 -7.02 -1.66
N ILE A 9 -8.64 -6.02 -2.25
CA ILE A 9 -8.42 -4.59 -1.93
C ILE A 9 -8.76 -4.29 -0.46
N MET A 10 -9.85 -4.87 0.06
CA MET A 10 -10.22 -4.73 1.47
C MET A 10 -9.16 -5.34 2.40
N GLU A 11 -8.64 -6.50 2.03
CA GLU A 11 -7.62 -7.19 2.82
C GLU A 11 -6.27 -6.45 2.80
N LEU A 12 -5.88 -5.91 1.65
CA LEU A 12 -4.72 -5.01 1.53
C LEU A 12 -4.89 -3.78 2.44
N ARG A 13 -6.08 -3.18 2.47
CA ARG A 13 -6.36 -2.03 3.35
C ARG A 13 -6.21 -2.41 4.83
N ARG A 14 -6.67 -3.60 5.23
CA ARG A 14 -6.50 -4.13 6.60
C ARG A 14 -5.02 -4.28 6.94
N LEU A 15 -4.26 -4.95 6.07
CA LEU A 15 -2.81 -5.18 6.24
C LEU A 15 -2.01 -3.88 6.32
N ILE A 16 -2.31 -2.89 5.46
CA ILE A 16 -1.69 -1.56 5.49
C ILE A 16 -1.92 -0.89 6.86
N ASN A 17 -3.14 -0.97 7.39
CA ASN A 17 -3.45 -0.37 8.69
C ASN A 17 -2.72 -1.08 9.85
N GLU A 18 -2.66 -2.41 9.83
CA GLU A 18 -1.91 -3.18 10.83
C GLU A 18 -0.42 -2.84 10.81
N LYS A 19 0.18 -2.79 9.61
CA LYS A 19 1.60 -2.44 9.43
C LYS A 19 1.91 -0.99 9.82
N LYS A 20 1.00 -0.05 9.55
CA LYS A 20 1.12 1.34 10.08
C LYS A 20 1.18 1.36 11.59
N GLN A 21 0.26 0.66 12.28
CA GLN A 21 0.24 0.62 13.74
C GLN A 21 1.50 -0.04 14.32
N GLU A 22 1.99 -1.10 13.68
CA GLU A 22 3.26 -1.74 14.03
C GLU A 22 4.44 -0.78 13.85
N LEU A 23 4.46 0.01 12.77
CA LEU A 23 5.50 1.01 12.50
C LEU A 23 5.52 2.09 13.57
N TYR A 24 4.36 2.65 13.91
CA TYR A 24 4.24 3.66 14.95
C TYR A 24 4.72 3.14 16.31
N ARG A 25 4.39 1.89 16.65
CA ARG A 25 4.88 1.26 17.89
C ARG A 25 6.39 1.14 17.91
N PHE A 26 6.99 0.55 16.88
CA PHE A 26 8.45 0.39 16.83
C PHE A 26 9.19 1.73 16.78
N TYR A 27 8.67 2.70 16.03
CA TYR A 27 9.26 4.04 15.97
C TYR A 27 9.21 4.73 17.34
N ARG A 28 8.10 4.60 18.08
CA ARG A 28 7.97 5.16 19.43
C ARG A 28 8.93 4.51 20.42
N GLU A 29 9.10 3.20 20.34
CA GLU A 29 9.93 2.44 21.30
C GLU A 29 11.43 2.53 21.00
N GLN A 30 11.82 2.55 19.73
CA GLN A 30 13.21 2.36 19.30
C GLN A 30 13.75 3.52 18.45
N GLY A 31 12.92 4.51 18.10
CA GLY A 31 13.29 5.55 17.15
C GLY A 31 13.51 4.99 15.75
N ILE A 32 14.43 5.60 14.99
CA ILE A 32 14.83 5.09 13.68
C ILE A 32 15.75 3.89 13.88
N SER A 33 15.25 2.70 13.53
CA SER A 33 16.02 1.46 13.56
C SER A 33 15.93 0.71 12.22
N SER A 34 16.83 -0.24 11.97
CA SER A 34 16.79 -1.08 10.77
C SER A 34 15.46 -1.83 10.63
N LYS A 35 14.84 -2.22 11.76
CA LYS A 35 13.51 -2.85 11.80
C LYS A 35 12.41 -1.89 11.36
N VAL A 36 12.46 -0.64 11.83
CA VAL A 36 11.52 0.42 11.41
C VAL A 36 11.66 0.73 9.92
N LEU A 37 12.89 0.83 9.41
CA LEU A 37 13.13 1.07 7.98
C LEU A 37 12.60 -0.08 7.10
N LYS A 38 12.84 -1.32 7.51
CA LYS A 38 12.31 -2.50 6.82
C LYS A 38 10.78 -2.50 6.81
N LEU A 39 10.17 -2.25 7.96
CA LEU A 39 8.71 -2.22 8.07
C LEU A 39 8.08 -1.06 7.27
N SER A 40 8.74 0.09 7.22
CA SER A 40 8.33 1.21 6.35
C SER A 40 8.37 0.81 4.88
N THR A 41 9.43 0.14 4.45
CA THR A 41 9.58 -0.33 3.07
C THR A 41 8.50 -1.36 2.70
N ASP A 42 8.18 -2.29 3.60
CA ASP A 42 7.13 -3.28 3.38
C ASP A 42 5.75 -2.61 3.31
N LEU A 43 5.52 -1.57 4.12
CA LEU A 43 4.30 -0.78 4.08
C LEU A 43 4.13 -0.02 2.75
N ASP A 44 5.21 0.56 2.23
CA ASP A 44 5.20 1.28 0.94
C ASP A 44 4.81 0.35 -0.22
N LYS A 45 5.30 -0.90 -0.23
CA LYS A 45 4.92 -1.91 -1.23
C LYS A 45 3.43 -2.23 -1.18
N LEU A 46 2.89 -2.45 0.02
CA LEU A 46 1.46 -2.73 0.19
C LEU A 46 0.59 -1.56 -0.27
N ILE A 47 1.00 -0.31 0.02
CA ILE A 47 0.30 0.89 -0.45
C ILE A 47 0.34 0.98 -1.98
N TYR A 48 1.48 0.68 -2.60
CA TYR A 48 1.60 0.67 -4.05
C TYR A 48 0.68 -0.37 -4.70
N GLU A 49 0.67 -1.60 -4.19
CA GLU A 49 -0.24 -2.66 -4.66
C GLU A 49 -1.70 -2.25 -4.52
N TYR A 50 -2.07 -1.70 -3.36
CA TYR A 50 -3.41 -1.17 -3.13
C TYR A 50 -3.76 -0.07 -4.13
N GLN A 51 -2.86 0.87 -4.42
CA GLN A 51 -3.08 1.94 -5.39
C GLN A 51 -3.27 1.41 -6.81
N MET A 52 -2.46 0.43 -7.24
CA MET A 52 -2.59 -0.19 -8.56
C MET A 52 -3.93 -0.91 -8.74
N LEU A 53 -4.46 -1.51 -7.67
CA LEU A 53 -5.72 -2.25 -7.70
C LEU A 53 -6.95 -1.37 -7.49
N SER A 54 -6.81 -0.28 -6.72
CA SER A 54 -7.89 0.66 -6.42
C SER A 54 -8.02 1.80 -7.43
N ALA A 55 -7.00 2.06 -8.24
CA ALA A 55 -7.11 3.01 -9.33
C ALA A 55 -8.04 2.44 -10.42
N PRO A 56 -9.14 3.14 -10.79
CA PRO A 56 -9.87 2.78 -11.99
C PRO A 56 -8.97 3.15 -13.16
N LEU A 57 -8.23 2.17 -13.70
CA LEU A 57 -7.41 2.22 -14.91
C LEU A 57 -7.31 3.64 -15.49
N CYS A 58 -6.48 4.49 -14.90
CA CYS A 58 -6.12 5.77 -15.50
C CYS A 58 -5.14 5.51 -16.65
N PHE A 59 -5.57 4.68 -17.61
CA PHE A 59 -5.23 4.88 -19.01
C PHE A 59 -5.94 6.16 -19.44
N LYS A 60 -5.39 7.31 -19.02
CA LYS A 60 -5.46 8.49 -19.88
C LYS A 60 -4.76 8.07 -21.15
N LYS A 61 -5.60 7.71 -22.12
CA LYS A 61 -5.31 7.64 -23.55
C LYS A 61 -4.39 8.83 -23.87
N ASN A 62 -3.09 8.59 -23.95
CA ASN A 62 -2.16 9.50 -24.60
C ASN A 62 -2.47 9.41 -26.10
N SER A 63 -3.61 9.96 -26.50
CA SER A 63 -3.78 10.47 -27.86
C SER A 63 -3.07 11.81 -27.91
N VAL A 64 -1.74 11.76 -27.90
CA VAL A 64 -0.95 12.77 -28.58
C VAL A 64 -1.17 12.46 -30.06
N GLN A 65 -2.19 13.11 -30.64
CA GLN A 65 -2.32 13.19 -32.08
C GLN A 65 -1.16 14.06 -32.57
N ASN A 66 -0.24 13.44 -33.30
CA ASN A 66 0.62 14.13 -34.25
C ASN A 66 -0.22 14.80 -35.34
#